data_AF-A0ABD6EK05-F1
#
_entry.id   AF-A0ABD6EK05-F1
#
_cell.length_a   1.000
_cell.length_b   1.000
_cell.length_c   1.000
_cell.angle_alpha   90.00
_cell.angle_beta   90.00
_cell.angle_gamma   90.00
#
_symmetry.space_group_name_H-M   'P 1'
#
loop_
_entity.id
_entity.type
_entity.pdbx_description
1 polymer ?
#
loop_
_entity_poly.entity_id
_entity_poly.type
_entity_poly.pdbx_seq_one_letter_code
_entity_poly.pdbx_strand_id
1 'polypeptide(L)'
;MSVVQLFCDLVIVFVLTVFLLNKYGDWRKQHALVTISTFIGWYFSFLIIFVLPLDVSNTFHHGCLLAANGMTNLSASNDSPSLSCIGKNEFIDNRILLSMWRIVYWTAQILTWIVLPLMQSYVRAGEFSTFGKLRSAVYNNLVYYGMYLIIFFFLMVYAAFKGVSLNAEHLKIILISASNTWGLFLLVVLLGYGLVEVPRHLLHMSNKGYLLSRVYFDIDCLSAEKNDAEDAVSDVYREANAVRELLRDNRLLSEHCDTIMSKFSPDVIESISSSHTSGSSLSFGDLDINYISNEAYLVNFPNIFLQSMHIVINIGRS
;
A
#
# COMPACT_ATOMS: atom_id res chain seq x y z
N MET A 1 -27.78 22.02 -5.70
CA MET A 1 -27.45 20.58 -5.62
C MET A 1 -27.85 19.99 -4.26
N SER A 2 -28.96 19.26 -4.22
CA SER A 2 -29.55 18.75 -2.98
C SER A 2 -28.73 17.61 -2.33
N VAL A 3 -28.96 17.38 -1.03
CA VAL A 3 -28.42 16.23 -0.26
C VAL A 3 -28.67 14.88 -0.96
N VAL A 4 -29.77 14.80 -1.72
CA VAL A 4 -30.12 13.61 -2.51
C VAL A 4 -29.06 13.32 -3.58
N GLN A 5 -28.55 14.36 -4.25
CA GLN A 5 -27.53 14.18 -5.28
C GLN A 5 -26.21 13.68 -4.67
N LEU A 6 -25.78 14.25 -3.55
CA LEU A 6 -24.62 13.75 -2.81
C LEU A 6 -24.80 12.27 -2.45
N PHE A 7 -25.96 11.88 -1.94
CA PHE A 7 -26.24 10.49 -1.61
C PHE A 7 -26.18 9.57 -2.84
N CYS A 8 -26.77 9.99 -3.96
CA CYS A 8 -26.68 9.26 -5.22
C CYS A 8 -25.21 9.08 -5.66
N ASP A 9 -24.41 10.13 -5.60
CA ASP A 9 -22.99 10.09 -5.96
C ASP A 9 -22.22 9.11 -5.06
N LEU A 10 -22.46 9.12 -3.74
CA LEU A 10 -21.85 8.17 -2.80
C LEU A 10 -22.20 6.71 -3.15
N VAL A 11 -23.47 6.44 -3.45
CA VAL A 11 -23.93 5.09 -3.81
C VAL A 11 -23.36 4.65 -5.15
N ILE A 12 -23.34 5.52 -6.16
CA ILE A 12 -22.79 5.23 -7.49
C ILE A 12 -21.30 4.90 -7.37
N VAL A 13 -20.54 5.71 -6.63
CA VAL A 13 -19.11 5.48 -6.41
C VAL A 13 -18.88 4.18 -5.65
N PHE A 14 -19.72 3.87 -4.64
CA PHE A 14 -19.64 2.61 -3.91
C PHE A 14 -19.86 1.39 -4.81
N VAL A 15 -20.89 1.41 -5.65
CA VAL A 15 -21.17 0.31 -6.58
C VAL A 15 -20.04 0.17 -7.61
N LEU A 16 -19.55 1.30 -8.12
CA LEU A 16 -18.42 1.32 -9.06
C LEU A 16 -17.16 0.72 -8.44
N THR A 17 -16.83 1.08 -7.19
CA THR A 17 -15.62 0.57 -6.52
C THR A 17 -15.72 -0.91 -6.23
N VAL A 18 -16.88 -1.39 -5.77
CA VAL A 18 -17.15 -2.82 -5.60
C VAL A 18 -17.00 -3.56 -6.93
N PHE A 19 -17.59 -3.03 -8.01
CA PHE A 19 -17.51 -3.63 -9.34
C PHE A 19 -16.06 -3.72 -9.85
N LEU A 20 -15.31 -2.63 -9.76
CA LEU A 20 -13.90 -2.60 -10.17
C LEU A 20 -13.05 -3.53 -9.31
N LEU A 21 -13.27 -3.54 -8.00
CA LEU A 21 -12.51 -4.40 -7.10
C LEU A 21 -12.83 -5.87 -7.32
N ASN A 22 -14.06 -6.23 -7.69
CA ASN A 22 -14.42 -7.60 -8.07
C ASN A 22 -13.85 -7.99 -9.45
N LYS A 23 -13.75 -7.05 -10.39
CA LYS A 23 -13.20 -7.29 -11.72
C LYS A 23 -11.68 -7.45 -11.71
N TYR A 24 -10.98 -6.65 -10.92
CA TYR A 24 -9.51 -6.60 -10.89
C TYR A 24 -8.90 -7.31 -9.66
N GLY A 25 -9.69 -7.62 -8.64
CA GLY A 25 -9.23 -8.28 -7.42
C GLY A 25 -9.81 -9.70 -7.26
N ASP A 26 -8.95 -10.65 -6.91
CA ASP A 26 -9.35 -12.03 -6.59
C ASP A 26 -9.82 -12.14 -5.11
N TRP A 27 -11.08 -11.82 -4.83
CA TRP A 27 -11.62 -11.75 -3.45
C TRP A 27 -11.57 -13.09 -2.71
N ARG A 28 -11.47 -14.21 -3.43
CA ARG A 28 -11.42 -15.55 -2.84
C ARG A 28 -10.03 -15.97 -2.37
N LYS A 29 -8.97 -15.37 -2.93
CA LYS A 29 -7.58 -15.75 -2.61
C LYS A 29 -6.89 -14.73 -1.71
N GLN A 30 -7.37 -13.48 -1.71
CA GLN A 30 -6.73 -12.39 -0.98
C GLN A 30 -7.18 -12.31 0.49
N HIS A 31 -6.26 -11.88 1.35
CA HIS A 31 -6.60 -11.56 2.74
C HIS A 31 -7.59 -10.38 2.79
N ALA A 32 -8.66 -10.54 3.58
CA ALA A 32 -9.73 -9.54 3.70
C ALA A 32 -9.22 -8.15 4.07
N LEU A 33 -8.15 -8.06 4.87
CA LEU A 33 -7.52 -6.79 5.25
C LEU A 33 -7.03 -6.00 4.03
N VAL A 34 -6.39 -6.69 3.06
CA VAL A 34 -5.90 -6.07 1.82
C VAL A 34 -7.07 -5.56 1.00
N THR A 35 -8.09 -6.40 0.81
CA THR A 35 -9.30 -6.04 0.06
C THR A 35 -10.02 -4.83 0.66
N ILE A 36 -10.15 -4.76 1.99
CA ILE A 36 -10.78 -3.62 2.68
C ILE A 36 -9.95 -2.35 2.53
N SER A 37 -8.62 -2.43 2.71
CA SER A 37 -7.73 -1.28 2.57
C SER A 37 -7.76 -0.70 1.15
N THR A 38 -7.69 -1.58 0.14
CA THR A 38 -7.79 -1.17 -1.27
C THR A 38 -9.16 -0.58 -1.59
N PHE A 39 -10.24 -1.18 -1.07
CA PHE A 39 -11.59 -0.65 -1.23
C PHE A 39 -11.71 0.78 -0.70
N ILE A 40 -11.26 1.01 0.54
CA ILE A 40 -11.31 2.33 1.19
C ILE A 40 -10.50 3.35 0.40
N GLY A 41 -9.28 2.99 -0.02
CA GLY A 41 -8.43 3.85 -0.84
C GLY A 41 -9.08 4.27 -2.16
N TRP A 42 -9.56 3.29 -2.93
CA TRP A 42 -10.20 3.55 -4.23
C TRP A 42 -11.51 4.33 -4.08
N TYR A 43 -12.30 4.00 -3.07
CA TYR A 43 -13.55 4.70 -2.79
C TYR A 43 -13.32 6.17 -2.52
N PHE A 44 -12.36 6.54 -1.67
CA PHE A 44 -12.05 7.95 -1.42
C PHE A 44 -11.45 8.66 -2.62
N SER A 45 -10.58 8.00 -3.39
CA SER A 45 -10.01 8.60 -4.61
C SER A 45 -11.08 8.95 -5.63
N PHE A 46 -12.04 8.06 -5.89
CA PHE A 46 -13.12 8.35 -6.84
C PHE A 46 -14.16 9.33 -6.27
N LEU A 47 -14.41 9.29 -4.96
CA LEU A 47 -15.35 10.19 -4.29
C LEU A 47 -14.91 11.66 -4.34
N ILE A 48 -13.60 11.93 -4.28
CA ILE A 48 -13.05 13.30 -4.37
C ILE A 48 -13.45 13.98 -5.69
N ILE A 49 -13.56 13.24 -6.80
CA ILE A 49 -13.91 13.79 -8.12
C ILE A 49 -15.30 14.46 -8.09
N PHE A 50 -16.24 13.90 -7.34
CA PHE A 50 -17.61 14.41 -7.23
C PHE A 50 -17.76 15.43 -6.09
N VAL A 51 -17.08 15.21 -4.98
CA VAL A 51 -17.20 16.06 -3.79
C VAL A 51 -16.48 17.40 -3.97
N LEU A 52 -15.32 17.43 -4.63
CA LEU A 52 -14.52 18.66 -4.73
C LEU A 52 -15.26 19.78 -5.50
N PRO A 53 -15.88 19.54 -6.67
CA PRO A 53 -16.69 20.56 -7.34
C PRO A 53 -17.86 21.06 -6.47
N LEU A 54 -18.45 20.16 -5.69
CA LEU A 54 -19.57 20.47 -4.80
C LEU A 54 -19.12 21.35 -3.62
N ASP A 55 -17.96 21.09 -3.04
CA ASP A 55 -17.36 21.92 -1.98
C ASP A 55 -17.02 23.33 -2.48
N VAL A 56 -16.40 23.41 -3.66
CA VAL A 56 -16.09 24.68 -4.30
C VAL A 56 -17.36 25.49 -4.58
N SER A 57 -18.39 24.85 -5.15
CA SER A 57 -19.69 25.50 -5.41
C SER A 57 -20.35 26.01 -4.13
N ASN A 58 -20.33 25.21 -3.06
CA ASN A 58 -20.90 25.59 -1.77
C ASN A 58 -20.15 26.78 -1.15
N THR A 59 -18.82 26.81 -1.26
CA THR A 59 -17.98 27.91 -0.79
C THR A 59 -18.31 29.22 -1.53
N PHE A 60 -18.45 29.19 -2.85
CA PHE A 60 -18.84 30.38 -3.63
C PHE A 60 -20.25 30.88 -3.26
N HIS A 61 -21.19 29.97 -3.03
CA HIS A 61 -22.54 30.33 -2.59
C HIS A 61 -22.54 30.99 -1.21
N HIS A 62 -21.77 30.48 -0.25
CA HIS A 62 -21.58 31.10 1.05
C HIS A 62 -20.94 32.49 0.96
N GLY A 63 -19.94 32.67 0.10
CA GLY A 63 -19.35 33.98 -0.18
C GLY A 63 -20.38 34.98 -0.71
N CYS A 64 -21.27 34.54 -1.62
CA CYS A 64 -22.37 35.36 -2.13
C CYS A 64 -23.35 35.79 -1.03
N LEU A 65 -23.78 34.83 -0.19
CA LEU A 65 -24.70 35.12 0.94
C LEU A 65 -24.12 36.14 1.91
N LEU A 66 -22.82 36.04 2.22
CA LEU A 66 -22.14 37.01 3.09
C LEU A 66 -22.07 38.39 2.45
N ALA A 67 -21.79 38.48 1.14
CA ALA A 67 -21.78 39.74 0.41
C ALA A 67 -23.18 40.40 0.34
N ALA A 68 -24.23 39.61 0.12
CA ALA A 68 -25.61 40.08 0.12
C ALA A 68 -26.04 40.65 1.49
N ASN A 69 -25.74 39.94 2.57
CA ASN A 69 -26.04 40.40 3.94
C ASN A 69 -25.18 41.60 4.38
N GLY A 70 -23.98 41.76 3.82
CA GLY A 70 -23.14 42.93 4.04
C GLY A 70 -23.71 44.20 3.42
N MET A 71 -24.28 44.12 2.21
CA MET A 71 -24.90 45.26 1.52
C MET A 71 -26.18 45.73 2.22
N THR A 72 -26.96 44.83 2.82
CA THR A 72 -28.17 45.22 3.57
C THR A 72 -27.89 46.07 4.81
N ASN A 73 -26.66 46.03 5.37
CA ASN A 73 -26.29 46.85 6.53
C ASN A 73 -25.75 48.25 6.14
N LEU A 74 -25.33 48.46 4.89
CA LEU A 74 -24.82 49.76 4.41
C LEU A 74 -25.82 50.52 3.53
N SER A 75 -26.86 49.86 3.01
CA SER A 75 -27.88 50.47 2.16
C SER A 75 -29.19 50.67 2.93
N ALA A 76 -29.26 51.76 3.70
CA ALA A 76 -30.51 52.42 4.09
C ALA A 76 -30.93 53.47 3.02
N SER A 77 -30.62 53.23 1.75
CA SER A 77 -30.95 54.11 0.63
C SER A 77 -31.56 53.30 -0.53
N ASN A 78 -32.70 53.82 -1.01
CA ASN A 78 -33.77 53.14 -1.73
C ASN A 78 -33.52 52.77 -3.20
N ASP A 79 -32.28 52.55 -3.64
CA ASP A 79 -32.02 51.98 -4.97
C ASP A 79 -30.80 51.06 -4.89
N SER A 80 -31.01 49.75 -4.86
CA SER A 80 -29.92 48.78 -4.89
C SER A 80 -30.24 47.60 -5.81
N PRO A 81 -29.26 47.11 -6.60
CA PRO A 81 -29.41 45.87 -7.35
C PRO A 81 -29.51 44.74 -6.33
N SER A 82 -30.65 44.05 -6.29
CA SER A 82 -30.81 42.85 -5.47
C SER A 82 -29.84 41.78 -5.96
N LEU A 83 -28.71 41.58 -5.27
CA LEU A 83 -27.80 40.47 -5.52
C LEU A 83 -28.52 39.16 -5.19
N SER A 84 -29.17 38.56 -6.19
CA SER A 84 -29.87 37.28 -6.02
C SER A 84 -28.85 36.15 -6.10
N CYS A 85 -28.39 35.69 -4.93
CA CYS A 85 -27.65 34.43 -4.85
C CYS A 85 -28.58 33.28 -5.27
N ILE A 86 -28.07 32.35 -6.09
CA ILE A 86 -28.82 31.19 -6.59
C ILE A 86 -29.36 30.38 -5.39
N GLY A 87 -30.69 30.27 -5.31
CA GLY A 87 -31.52 29.33 -4.53
C GLY A 87 -31.01 28.79 -3.18
N LYS A 88 -31.55 29.31 -2.06
CA LYS A 88 -31.34 28.86 -0.66
C LYS A 88 -31.61 27.37 -0.37
N ASN A 89 -32.38 26.66 -1.18
CA ASN A 89 -32.96 25.36 -0.82
C ASN A 89 -32.19 24.14 -1.34
N GLU A 90 -31.04 24.34 -2.00
CA GLU A 90 -30.30 23.24 -2.62
C GLU A 90 -28.82 23.20 -2.25
N PHE A 91 -28.42 23.72 -1.09
CA PHE A 91 -27.02 23.65 -0.67
C PHE A 91 -26.87 22.87 0.63
N ILE A 92 -25.82 22.05 0.69
CA ILE A 92 -25.55 21.11 1.78
C ILE A 92 -24.99 21.87 2.97
N ASP A 93 -25.41 21.51 4.18
CA ASP A 93 -24.87 22.11 5.41
C ASP A 93 -23.35 21.87 5.52
N ASN A 94 -22.61 22.95 5.81
CA ASN A 94 -21.16 22.94 6.00
C ASN A 94 -20.72 21.90 7.03
N ARG A 95 -21.55 21.60 8.03
CA ARG A 95 -21.23 20.59 9.06
C ARG A 95 -21.10 19.19 8.47
N ILE A 96 -21.95 18.85 7.49
CA ILE A 96 -21.94 17.53 6.84
C ILE A 96 -20.65 17.38 6.03
N LEU A 97 -20.36 18.39 5.21
CA LEU A 97 -19.17 18.40 4.34
C LEU A 97 -17.88 18.39 5.16
N LEU A 98 -17.79 19.20 6.22
CA LEU A 98 -16.65 19.21 7.14
C LEU A 98 -16.46 17.86 7.85
N SER A 99 -17.55 17.24 8.30
CA SER A 99 -17.48 15.92 8.93
C SER A 99 -17.04 14.86 7.93
N MET A 100 -17.51 14.92 6.68
CA MET A 100 -17.11 14.00 5.62
C MET A 100 -15.62 14.12 5.30
N TRP A 101 -15.12 15.35 5.10
CA TRP A 101 -13.69 15.60 4.89
C TRP A 101 -12.84 15.16 6.07
N ARG A 102 -13.31 15.35 7.31
CA ARG A 102 -12.63 14.86 8.51
C ARG A 102 -12.54 13.33 8.53
N ILE A 103 -13.61 12.63 8.13
CA ILE A 103 -13.58 11.17 8.01
C ILE A 103 -12.54 10.77 6.98
N VAL A 104 -12.65 11.26 5.75
CA VAL A 104 -11.71 10.95 4.64
C VAL A 104 -10.27 11.20 5.08
N TYR A 105 -9.99 12.37 5.64
CA TYR A 105 -8.67 12.77 6.11
C TYR A 105 -8.10 11.78 7.15
N TRP A 106 -8.80 11.54 8.26
CA TRP A 106 -8.26 10.68 9.32
C TRP A 106 -8.18 9.22 8.89
N THR A 107 -9.13 8.74 8.09
CA THR A 107 -9.07 7.39 7.53
C THR A 107 -7.88 7.24 6.59
N ALA A 108 -7.59 8.22 5.73
CA ALA A 108 -6.42 8.20 4.86
C ALA A 108 -5.12 8.24 5.66
N GLN A 109 -5.05 9.05 6.72
CA GLN A 109 -3.87 9.11 7.59
C GLN A 109 -3.59 7.77 8.27
N ILE A 110 -4.62 7.12 8.83
CA ILE A 110 -4.48 5.79 9.44
C ILE A 110 -4.09 4.75 8.39
N LEU A 111 -4.69 4.82 7.20
CA LEU A 111 -4.40 3.89 6.11
C LEU A 111 -2.93 3.99 5.69
N THR A 112 -2.43 5.21 5.47
CA THR A 112 -1.08 5.47 4.99
C THR A 112 0.00 5.19 6.01
N TRP A 113 -0.19 5.61 7.27
CA TRP A 113 0.86 5.54 8.28
C TRP A 113 0.79 4.30 9.18
N ILE A 114 -0.30 3.56 9.18
CA ILE A 114 -0.46 2.37 10.04
C ILE A 114 -0.76 1.15 9.19
N VAL A 115 -1.85 1.16 8.43
CA VAL A 115 -2.34 -0.05 7.76
C VAL A 115 -1.40 -0.52 6.66
N LEU A 116 -1.00 0.35 5.74
CA LEU A 116 -0.14 -0.02 4.60
C LEU A 116 1.26 -0.49 5.03
N PRO A 117 1.99 0.21 5.93
CA PRO A 117 3.31 -0.23 6.39
C PRO A 117 3.23 -1.55 7.17
N LEU A 118 2.19 -1.71 8.00
CA LEU A 118 1.95 -2.96 8.71
C LEU A 118 1.67 -4.13 7.75
N MET A 119 0.86 -3.91 6.70
CA MET A 119 0.63 -4.90 5.66
C MET A 119 1.91 -5.30 4.94
N GLN A 120 2.75 -4.33 4.58
CA GLN A 120 4.03 -4.60 3.92
C GLN A 120 4.95 -5.45 4.80
N SER A 121 5.07 -5.13 6.10
CA SER A 121 5.87 -5.94 7.03
C SER A 121 5.26 -7.30 7.34
N TYR A 122 3.93 -7.43 7.36
CA TYR A 122 3.24 -8.70 7.59
C TYR A 122 3.47 -9.69 6.45
N VAL A 123 3.43 -9.22 5.20
CA VAL A 123 3.70 -10.07 4.02
C VAL A 123 5.17 -10.48 3.97
N ARG A 124 6.09 -9.63 4.43
CA ARG A 124 7.52 -9.94 4.51
C ARG A 124 7.90 -10.83 5.70
N ALA A 125 7.01 -11.04 6.68
CA ALA A 125 7.33 -11.83 7.87
C ALA A 125 7.25 -13.35 7.57
N GLY A 126 8.37 -14.03 7.81
CA GLY A 126 8.55 -15.47 7.63
C GLY A 126 7.98 -16.38 8.72
N GLU A 127 7.42 -15.84 9.80
CA GLU A 127 6.97 -16.65 10.94
C GLU A 127 5.80 -17.58 10.61
N PHE A 128 5.73 -18.77 11.21
CA PHE A 128 4.70 -19.78 10.85
C PHE A 128 3.30 -19.45 11.40
N SER A 129 3.21 -18.75 12.53
CA SER A 129 1.94 -18.37 13.17
C SER A 129 1.46 -17.00 12.73
N THR A 130 0.14 -16.84 12.49
CA THR A 130 -0.47 -15.55 12.13
C THR A 130 -0.28 -14.47 13.20
N PHE A 131 -0.33 -14.85 14.48
CA PHE A 131 -0.07 -13.94 15.59
C PHE A 131 1.41 -13.55 15.68
N GLY A 132 2.30 -14.50 15.40
CA GLY A 132 3.74 -14.26 15.30
C GLY A 132 4.07 -13.24 14.21
N LYS A 133 3.58 -13.48 12.98
CA LYS A 133 3.73 -12.54 11.86
C LYS A 133 3.25 -11.14 12.21
N LEU A 134 2.11 -11.01 12.87
CA LEU A 134 1.58 -9.71 13.29
C LEU A 134 2.50 -9.04 14.32
N ARG A 135 2.97 -9.78 15.33
CA ARG A 135 3.90 -9.26 16.34
C ARG A 135 5.21 -8.79 15.71
N SER A 136 5.77 -9.59 14.80
CA SER A 136 6.98 -9.26 14.03
C SER A 136 6.78 -8.01 13.17
N ALA A 137 5.65 -7.93 12.47
CA ALA A 137 5.30 -6.78 11.65
C ALA A 137 5.16 -5.50 12.47
N VAL A 138 4.49 -5.56 13.63
CA VAL A 138 4.37 -4.42 14.55
C VAL A 138 5.73 -4.01 15.08
N TYR A 139 6.57 -4.96 15.51
CA TYR A 139 7.91 -4.67 16.03
C TYR A 139 8.79 -3.96 14.99
N ASN A 140 8.84 -4.50 13.76
CA ASN A 140 9.63 -3.90 12.69
C ASN A 140 9.16 -2.47 12.39
N ASN A 141 7.86 -2.24 12.26
CA ASN A 141 7.31 -0.89 12.07
C ASN A 141 7.63 0.03 13.26
N LEU A 142 7.52 -0.47 14.49
CA LEU A 142 7.81 0.31 15.69
C LEU A 142 9.28 0.74 15.75
N VAL A 143 10.22 -0.12 15.33
CA VAL A 143 11.65 0.23 15.22
C VAL A 143 11.84 1.34 14.18
N TYR A 144 11.26 1.20 12.98
CA TYR A 144 11.35 2.23 11.95
C TYR A 144 10.77 3.58 12.42
N TYR A 145 9.56 3.58 12.97
CA TYR A 145 8.95 4.80 13.53
C TYR A 145 9.71 5.35 14.73
N GLY A 146 10.28 4.48 15.56
CA GLY A 146 11.13 4.87 16.68
C GLY A 146 12.35 5.67 16.24
N MET A 147 13.02 5.23 15.16
CA MET A 147 14.14 6.00 14.58
C MET A 147 13.70 7.38 14.08
N TYR A 148 12.56 7.48 13.38
CA TYR A 148 12.01 8.78 12.96
C TYR A 148 11.68 9.68 14.15
N LEU A 149 11.10 9.12 15.22
CA LEU A 149 10.78 9.87 16.45
C LEU A 149 12.03 10.40 17.16
N ILE A 150 13.14 9.65 17.15
CA ILE A 150 14.41 10.11 17.73
C ILE A 150 14.94 11.33 16.96
N ILE A 151 14.96 11.27 15.62
CA ILE A 151 15.38 12.42 14.78
C ILE A 151 14.45 13.62 15.02
N PHE A 152 13.15 13.38 15.05
CA PHE A 152 12.15 14.40 15.31
C PHE A 152 12.32 15.04 16.71
N PHE A 153 12.66 14.25 17.72
CA PHE A 153 12.95 14.74 19.06
C PHE A 153 14.16 15.68 19.09
N PHE A 154 15.26 15.34 18.41
CA PHE A 154 16.41 16.24 18.32
C PHE A 154 16.08 17.55 17.60
N LEU A 155 15.27 17.51 16.54
CA LEU A 155 14.77 18.71 15.87
C LEU A 155 13.90 19.58 16.79
N MET A 156 13.07 18.95 17.61
CA MET A 156 12.22 19.63 18.58
C MET A 156 13.06 20.31 19.67
N VAL A 157 14.09 19.63 20.19
CA VAL A 157 15.05 20.21 21.14
C VAL A 157 15.78 21.41 20.53
N TYR A 158 16.23 21.30 19.27
CA TYR A 158 16.82 22.42 18.55
C TYR A 158 15.87 23.61 18.41
N ALA A 159 14.60 23.37 18.08
CA ALA A 159 13.58 24.41 17.98
C ALA A 159 13.29 25.08 19.33
N ALA A 160 13.31 24.32 20.43
CA ALA A 160 13.19 24.86 21.78
C ALA A 160 14.33 25.82 22.12
N PHE A 161 15.58 25.45 21.80
CA PHE A 161 16.74 26.32 21.98
C PHE A 161 16.67 27.61 21.16
N LYS A 162 15.97 27.59 20.02
CA LYS A 162 15.69 28.77 19.20
C LYS A 162 14.52 29.63 19.73
N GLY A 163 13.92 29.27 20.86
CA GLY A 163 12.88 30.05 21.53
C GLY A 163 11.45 29.82 21.00
N VAL A 164 11.20 28.73 20.27
CA VAL A 164 9.86 28.40 19.78
C VAL A 164 9.03 27.80 20.92
N SER A 165 7.80 28.29 21.12
CA SER A 165 6.86 27.75 22.11
C SER A 165 6.38 26.36 21.69
N LEU A 166 6.89 25.32 22.36
CA LEU A 166 6.51 23.93 22.15
C LEU A 166 5.20 23.62 22.88
N ASN A 167 4.06 24.00 22.29
CA ASN A 167 2.75 23.58 22.77
C ASN A 167 2.28 22.32 22.03
N ALA A 168 1.47 21.47 22.69
CA ALA A 168 0.90 20.26 22.07
C ALA A 168 0.06 20.58 20.83
N GLU A 169 -0.58 21.74 20.80
CA GLU A 169 -1.32 22.24 19.64
C GLU A 169 -0.40 22.56 18.45
N HIS A 170 0.72 23.26 18.71
CA HIS A 170 1.72 23.54 17.67
C HIS A 170 2.37 22.25 17.16
N LEU A 171 2.64 21.29 18.04
CA LEU A 171 3.19 19.99 17.68
C LEU A 171 2.25 19.23 16.74
N LYS A 172 0.94 19.19 17.06
CA LYS A 172 -0.07 18.58 16.21
C LYS A 172 -0.11 19.23 14.83
N ILE A 173 -0.06 20.56 14.75
CA ILE A 173 -0.09 21.29 13.47
C ILE A 173 1.15 20.96 12.64
N ILE A 174 2.34 20.90 13.26
CA ILE A 174 3.61 20.54 12.60
C ILE A 174 3.54 19.12 12.04
N LEU A 175 3.01 18.14 12.79
CA LEU A 175 2.90 16.75 12.31
C LEU A 175 1.93 16.63 11.14
N ILE A 176 0.79 17.32 11.21
CA ILE A 176 -0.21 17.37 10.12
C ILE A 176 0.42 18.00 8.86
N SER A 177 1.12 19.14 9.00
CA SER A 177 1.73 19.83 7.86
C SER A 177 2.92 19.05 7.29
N ALA A 178 3.72 18.38 8.12
CA ALA A 178 4.80 17.51 7.68
C ALA A 178 4.28 16.31 6.86
N SER A 179 3.23 15.62 7.35
CA SER A 179 2.61 14.52 6.60
C SER A 179 2.04 14.99 5.26
N ASN A 180 1.43 16.18 5.21
CA ASN A 180 0.89 16.72 3.96
C ASN A 180 2.03 17.10 2.98
N THR A 181 3.12 17.66 3.49
CA THR A 181 4.31 17.98 2.68
C THR A 181 4.92 16.71 2.09
N TRP A 182 4.98 15.61 2.85
CA TRP A 182 5.43 14.32 2.34
C TRP A 182 4.56 13.82 1.18
N GLY A 183 3.24 13.90 1.32
CA GLY A 183 2.30 13.53 0.25
C GLY A 183 2.46 14.41 -1.00
N LEU A 184 2.62 15.72 -0.83
CA LEU A 184 2.86 16.66 -1.94
C LEU A 184 4.19 16.40 -2.64
N PHE A 185 5.25 16.11 -1.87
CA PHE A 185 6.55 15.75 -2.42
C PHE A 185 6.46 14.49 -3.30
N LEU A 186 5.81 13.43 -2.80
CA LEU A 186 5.59 12.22 -3.59
C LEU A 186 4.73 12.49 -4.82
N LEU A 187 3.68 13.31 -4.70
CA LEU A 187 2.82 13.68 -5.83
C LEU A 187 3.65 14.38 -6.91
N VAL A 188 4.48 15.37 -6.56
CA VAL A 188 5.31 16.11 -7.53
C VAL A 188 6.28 15.16 -8.25
N VAL A 189 6.94 14.26 -7.53
CA VAL A 189 7.90 13.30 -8.12
C VAL A 189 7.17 12.30 -9.04
N LEU A 190 6.09 11.68 -8.55
CA LEU A 190 5.34 10.67 -9.30
C LEU A 190 4.61 11.26 -10.50
N LEU A 191 4.00 12.44 -10.36
CA LEU A 191 3.35 13.14 -11.46
C LEU A 191 4.37 13.58 -12.50
N GLY A 192 5.55 14.05 -12.09
CA GLY A 192 6.63 14.43 -12.99
C GLY A 192 7.07 13.26 -13.88
N TYR A 193 7.28 12.08 -13.28
CA TYR A 193 7.59 10.87 -14.04
C TYR A 193 6.42 10.41 -14.93
N GLY A 194 5.21 10.35 -14.37
CA GLY A 194 4.02 9.89 -15.07
C GLY A 194 3.66 10.75 -16.29
N LEU A 195 3.83 12.07 -16.21
CA LEU A 195 3.52 12.99 -17.31
C LEU A 195 4.46 12.83 -18.52
N VAL A 196 5.71 12.40 -18.29
CA VAL A 196 6.71 12.24 -19.35
C VAL A 196 6.75 10.81 -19.87
N GLU A 197 6.79 9.83 -18.97
CA GLU A 197 7.02 8.44 -19.35
C GLU A 197 5.77 7.80 -19.96
N VAL A 198 4.55 8.12 -19.47
CA VAL A 198 3.33 7.51 -20.00
C VAL A 198 3.10 7.87 -21.48
N PRO A 199 3.14 9.15 -21.91
CA PRO A 199 2.98 9.47 -23.34
C PRO A 199 4.11 8.90 -24.19
N ARG A 200 5.36 8.98 -23.70
CA ARG A 200 6.53 8.42 -24.39
C ARG A 200 6.36 6.91 -24.60
N HIS A 201 5.94 6.20 -23.58
CA HIS A 201 5.70 4.77 -23.62
C HIS A 201 4.60 4.41 -24.64
N LEU A 202 3.47 5.13 -24.64
CA LEU A 202 2.41 4.93 -25.62
C LEU A 202 2.87 5.19 -27.07
N LEU A 203 3.70 6.21 -27.30
CA LEU A 203 4.27 6.49 -28.62
C LEU A 203 5.22 5.39 -29.07
N HIS A 204 6.07 4.87 -28.19
CA HIS A 204 6.93 3.74 -28.50
C HIS A 204 6.15 2.45 -28.77
N MET A 205 5.07 2.21 -28.02
CA MET A 205 4.15 1.09 -28.28
C MET A 205 3.45 1.19 -29.63
N SER A 206 3.24 2.40 -30.16
CA SER A 206 2.66 2.57 -31.49
C SER A 206 3.59 2.12 -32.62
N ASN A 207 4.91 2.05 -32.42
CA ASN A 207 5.85 1.60 -33.43
C ASN A 207 6.05 0.08 -33.34
N LYS A 208 5.36 -0.66 -34.22
CA LYS A 208 5.35 -2.13 -34.24
C LYS A 208 6.73 -2.76 -34.38
N GLY A 209 7.64 -2.16 -35.17
CA GLY A 209 8.98 -2.72 -35.39
C GLY A 209 9.86 -2.62 -34.15
N TYR A 210 9.86 -1.45 -33.50
CA TYR A 210 10.56 -1.25 -32.23
C TYR A 210 9.94 -2.09 -31.10
N LEU A 211 8.61 -2.11 -31.01
CA LEU A 211 7.89 -2.90 -30.00
C LEU A 211 8.21 -4.39 -30.12
N LEU A 212 8.24 -4.94 -31.34
CA LEU A 212 8.50 -6.36 -31.54
C LEU A 212 9.93 -6.73 -31.08
N SER A 213 10.94 -5.97 -31.49
CA SER A 213 12.33 -6.23 -31.06
C SER A 213 12.51 -6.09 -29.55
N ARG A 214 11.84 -5.11 -28.93
CA ARG A 214 11.86 -4.93 -27.49
C ARG A 214 11.18 -6.09 -26.77
N VAL A 215 10.00 -6.53 -27.22
CA VAL A 215 9.29 -7.66 -26.61
C VAL A 215 10.09 -8.96 -26.75
N TYR A 216 10.76 -9.21 -27.87
CA TYR A 216 11.65 -10.38 -27.98
C TYR A 216 12.80 -10.32 -26.97
N PHE A 217 13.45 -9.16 -26.84
CA PHE A 217 14.50 -8.97 -25.83
C PHE A 217 13.96 -9.14 -24.40
N ASP A 218 12.79 -8.57 -24.11
CA ASP A 218 12.14 -8.67 -22.81
C ASP A 218 11.76 -10.14 -22.52
N ILE A 219 11.28 -10.91 -23.51
CA ILE A 219 11.01 -12.35 -23.38
C ILE A 219 12.29 -13.12 -23.05
N ASP A 220 13.39 -12.84 -23.75
CA ASP A 220 14.66 -13.52 -23.50
C ASP A 220 15.17 -13.20 -22.08
N CYS A 221 15.12 -11.93 -21.68
CA CYS A 221 15.53 -11.51 -20.34
C CYS A 221 14.64 -12.10 -19.25
N LEU A 222 13.31 -12.05 -19.42
CA LEU A 222 12.35 -12.65 -18.49
C LEU A 222 12.52 -14.16 -18.41
N SER A 223 12.88 -14.83 -19.52
CA SER A 223 13.17 -16.28 -19.51
C SER A 223 14.42 -16.61 -18.71
N ALA A 224 15.48 -15.78 -18.80
CA ALA A 224 16.68 -15.92 -18.02
C ALA A 224 16.41 -15.69 -16.52
N GLU A 225 15.72 -14.59 -16.18
CA GLU A 225 15.33 -14.29 -14.80
C GLU A 225 14.41 -15.37 -14.20
N LYS A 226 13.50 -15.91 -15.02
CA LYS A 226 12.64 -17.04 -14.61
C LYS A 226 13.48 -18.28 -14.28
N ASN A 227 14.44 -18.64 -15.13
CA ASN A 227 15.30 -19.80 -14.89
C ASN A 227 16.14 -19.59 -13.61
N ASP A 228 16.75 -18.41 -13.43
CA ASP A 228 17.51 -18.09 -12.21
C ASP A 228 16.64 -18.19 -10.95
N ALA A 229 15.37 -17.77 -11.04
CA ALA A 229 14.43 -17.89 -9.93
C ALA A 229 13.98 -19.33 -9.68
N GLU A 230 13.77 -20.14 -10.72
CA GLU A 230 13.47 -21.58 -10.61
C GLU A 230 14.64 -22.34 -9.96
N ASP A 231 15.88 -22.03 -10.35
CA ASP A 231 17.10 -22.59 -9.76
C ASP A 231 17.22 -22.22 -8.27
N ALA A 232 17.00 -20.94 -7.93
CA ALA A 232 17.02 -20.49 -6.54
C ALA A 232 15.95 -21.18 -5.67
N VAL A 233 14.75 -21.41 -6.20
CA VAL A 233 13.70 -22.16 -5.48
C VAL A 233 14.09 -23.63 -5.31
N SER A 234 14.70 -24.23 -6.34
CA SER A 234 15.22 -25.61 -6.27
C SER A 234 16.31 -25.78 -5.21
N ASP A 235 17.24 -24.83 -5.11
CA ASP A 235 18.30 -24.86 -4.10
C ASP A 235 17.74 -24.74 -2.68
N VAL A 236 16.79 -23.83 -2.46
CA VAL A 236 16.10 -23.71 -1.17
C VAL A 236 15.30 -24.98 -0.87
N TYR A 237 14.65 -25.61 -1.85
CA TYR A 237 13.96 -26.88 -1.64
C TYR A 237 14.93 -28.01 -1.23
N ARG A 238 16.09 -28.10 -1.86
CA ARG A 238 17.13 -29.09 -1.53
C ARG A 238 17.64 -28.90 -0.11
N GLU A 239 17.93 -27.67 0.29
CA GLU A 239 18.36 -27.33 1.65
C GLU A 239 17.27 -27.70 2.67
N ALA A 240 16.03 -27.32 2.40
CA ALA A 240 14.90 -27.63 3.27
C ALA A 240 14.65 -29.15 3.40
N ASN A 241 14.82 -29.91 2.31
CA ASN A 241 14.69 -31.36 2.33
C ASN A 241 15.84 -32.03 3.11
N ALA A 242 17.07 -31.53 2.98
CA ALA A 242 18.19 -32.01 3.78
C ALA A 242 17.98 -31.75 5.28
N VAL A 243 17.48 -30.56 5.64
CA VAL A 243 17.11 -30.22 7.01
C VAL A 243 16.00 -31.13 7.54
N ARG A 244 15.01 -31.47 6.70
CA ARG A 244 13.95 -32.43 7.04
C ARG A 244 14.50 -33.83 7.33
N GLU A 245 15.45 -34.31 6.53
CA GLU A 245 16.09 -35.61 6.73
C GLU A 245 16.90 -35.66 8.04
N LEU A 246 17.60 -34.58 8.38
CA LEU A 246 18.37 -34.45 9.63
C LEU A 246 17.49 -34.33 10.89
N LEU A 247 16.33 -33.71 10.76
CA LEU A 247 15.41 -33.46 11.89
C LEU A 247 14.32 -34.54 12.06
N ARG A 248 14.42 -35.65 11.32
CA ARG A 248 13.42 -36.75 11.32
C ARG A 248 13.13 -37.32 12.71
N ASP A 249 14.09 -37.25 13.62
CA ASP A 249 13.96 -37.75 14.98
C ASP A 249 13.29 -36.75 15.96
N ASN A 250 13.21 -35.46 15.60
CA ASN A 250 12.63 -34.39 16.43
C ASN A 250 11.20 -34.05 15.98
N ARG A 251 10.21 -34.65 16.64
CA ARG A 251 8.78 -34.55 16.26
C ARG A 251 8.22 -33.11 16.19
N LEU A 252 8.69 -32.19 17.04
CA LEU A 252 8.22 -30.79 17.03
C LEU A 252 8.80 -29.96 15.88
N LEU A 253 10.07 -30.17 15.51
CA LEU A 253 10.70 -29.45 14.40
C LEU A 253 10.31 -30.06 13.04
N SER A 254 10.01 -31.37 13.01
CA SER A 254 9.46 -32.03 11.83
C SER A 254 8.15 -31.40 11.36
N GLU A 255 7.25 -31.06 12.28
CA GLU A 255 5.96 -30.41 11.93
C GLU A 255 6.15 -29.03 11.29
N HIS A 256 7.15 -28.27 11.75
CA HIS A 256 7.53 -26.99 11.15
C HIS A 256 8.15 -27.19 9.76
N CYS A 257 9.00 -28.20 9.58
CA CYS A 257 9.58 -28.55 8.28
C CYS A 257 8.51 -29.02 7.29
N ASP A 258 7.52 -29.80 7.73
CA ASP A 258 6.41 -30.26 6.90
C ASP A 258 5.51 -29.08 6.48
N THR A 259 5.31 -28.11 7.39
CA THR A 259 4.62 -26.86 7.07
C THR A 259 5.38 -26.04 6.02
N ILE A 260 6.72 -25.98 6.10
CA ILE A 260 7.58 -25.34 5.07
C ILE A 260 7.44 -26.08 3.73
N MET A 261 7.54 -27.41 3.74
CA MET A 261 7.39 -28.26 2.53
C MET A 261 6.03 -28.09 1.86
N SER A 262 4.95 -27.93 2.64
CA SER A 262 3.61 -27.71 2.09
C SER A 262 3.44 -26.38 1.33
N LYS A 263 4.38 -25.43 1.47
CA LYS A 263 4.34 -24.13 0.76
C LYS A 263 4.97 -24.16 -0.62
N PHE A 264 5.71 -25.21 -0.98
CA PHE A 264 6.27 -25.35 -2.33
C PHE A 264 5.19 -25.79 -3.31
N SER A 265 5.21 -25.26 -4.54
CA SER A 265 4.25 -25.65 -5.59
C SER A 265 4.50 -27.12 -5.99
N PRO A 266 3.45 -27.92 -6.21
CA PRO A 266 3.59 -29.30 -6.67
C PRO A 266 4.41 -29.43 -7.97
N ASP A 267 4.35 -28.42 -8.85
CA ASP A 267 5.09 -28.40 -10.12
C ASP A 267 6.62 -28.39 -9.92
N VAL A 268 7.10 -27.71 -8.86
CA VAL A 268 8.53 -27.65 -8.51
C VAL A 268 8.99 -28.96 -7.89
N ILE A 269 8.12 -29.60 -7.10
CA ILE A 269 8.41 -30.90 -6.49
C ILE A 269 8.51 -31.97 -7.59
N GLU A 270 7.62 -31.92 -8.59
CA GLU A 270 7.61 -32.85 -9.71
C GLU A 270 8.85 -32.68 -10.61
N SER A 271 9.23 -31.44 -10.94
CA SER A 271 10.42 -31.16 -11.77
C SER A 271 11.73 -31.60 -11.09
N ILE A 272 11.87 -31.38 -9.79
CA ILE A 272 13.04 -31.83 -9.01
C ILE A 272 13.05 -33.35 -8.86
N SER A 273 11.88 -33.98 -8.64
CA SER A 273 11.76 -35.44 -8.57
C SER A 273 12.05 -36.14 -9.90
N SER A 274 11.77 -35.48 -11.04
CA SER A 274 12.13 -35.99 -12.37
C SER A 274 13.63 -35.83 -12.66
N SER A 275 14.25 -34.77 -12.13
CA SER A 275 15.69 -34.49 -12.23
C SER A 275 16.56 -35.37 -11.31
N HIS A 276 15.93 -36.08 -10.37
CA HIS A 276 16.58 -37.02 -9.43
C HIS A 276 17.27 -38.23 -10.09
N THR A 277 17.15 -38.37 -11.43
CA THR A 277 17.82 -39.44 -12.18
C THR A 277 19.27 -39.09 -12.57
N SER A 278 19.76 -37.86 -12.34
CA SER A 278 21.09 -37.44 -12.83
C SER A 278 21.73 -36.32 -12.01
N GLY A 279 22.11 -36.57 -10.75
CA GLY A 279 22.88 -35.58 -10.00
C GLY A 279 23.22 -36.01 -8.58
N SER A 280 24.51 -36.15 -8.32
CA SER A 280 25.17 -36.49 -7.05
C SER A 280 24.46 -36.00 -5.77
N SER A 281 24.27 -36.92 -4.82
CA SER A 281 24.06 -36.60 -3.41
C SER A 281 25.22 -35.75 -2.90
N LEU A 282 24.99 -34.45 -2.68
CA LEU A 282 25.89 -33.61 -1.91
C LEU A 282 25.95 -34.16 -0.48
N SER A 283 27.10 -34.73 -0.11
CA SER A 283 27.38 -35.20 1.24
C SER A 283 27.49 -33.99 2.18
N PHE A 284 26.35 -33.54 2.70
CA PHE A 284 26.24 -32.47 3.70
C PHE A 284 26.56 -32.99 5.12
N GLY A 285 27.71 -33.65 5.26
CA GLY A 285 28.14 -34.30 6.50
C GLY A 285 28.73 -33.37 7.56
N ASP A 286 28.70 -32.04 7.37
CA ASP A 286 29.48 -31.10 8.20
C ASP A 286 28.74 -29.81 8.62
N LEU A 287 27.41 -29.74 8.48
CA LEU A 287 26.67 -28.62 9.10
C LEU A 287 26.27 -28.95 10.53
N ASP A 288 26.80 -28.16 11.46
CA ASP A 288 26.52 -28.20 12.89
C ASP A 288 25.00 -28.20 13.16
N ILE A 289 24.46 -29.33 13.62
CA ILE A 289 23.04 -29.54 13.95
C ILE A 289 22.53 -28.48 14.95
N ASN A 290 23.42 -27.94 15.78
CA ASN A 290 23.13 -26.86 16.74
C ASN A 290 22.91 -25.48 16.09
N TYR A 291 23.43 -25.24 14.88
CA TYR A 291 23.24 -23.98 14.15
C TYR A 291 21.91 -23.97 13.38
N ILE A 292 21.53 -25.09 12.78
CA ILE A 292 20.27 -25.26 12.01
C ILE A 292 19.04 -25.40 12.92
N SER A 293 19.19 -26.03 14.10
CA SER A 293 18.10 -26.19 15.08
C SER A 293 17.74 -24.90 15.83
N ASN A 294 18.48 -23.82 15.60
CA ASN A 294 18.19 -22.52 16.19
C ASN A 294 16.91 -21.94 15.57
N GLU A 295 15.90 -21.63 16.38
CA GLU A 295 14.63 -21.05 15.91
C GLU A 295 14.84 -19.81 15.02
N ALA A 296 15.92 -19.05 15.27
CA ALA A 296 16.29 -17.89 14.47
C ALA A 296 16.61 -18.24 13.00
N TYR A 297 17.21 -19.40 12.74
CA TYR A 297 17.55 -19.86 11.38
C TYR A 297 16.31 -20.36 10.64
N LEU A 298 15.47 -21.14 11.33
CA LEU A 298 14.18 -21.64 10.81
C LEU A 298 13.16 -20.52 10.56
N VAL A 299 13.24 -19.39 11.26
CA VAL A 299 12.44 -18.17 10.99
C VAL A 299 13.01 -17.37 9.82
N ASN A 300 14.33 -17.40 9.61
CA ASN A 300 14.96 -16.72 8.48
C ASN A 300 14.80 -17.47 7.15
N PHE A 301 14.67 -18.80 7.21
CA PHE A 301 14.52 -19.64 6.03
C PHE A 301 13.26 -19.29 5.19
N PRO A 302 12.08 -19.07 5.80
CA PRO A 302 10.92 -18.52 5.10
C PRO A 302 11.11 -17.08 4.60
N ASN A 303 11.93 -16.24 5.23
CA ASN A 303 12.21 -14.89 4.71
C ASN A 303 13.01 -14.96 3.40
N ILE A 304 14.00 -15.86 3.32
CA ILE A 304 14.78 -16.12 2.12
C ILE A 304 13.88 -16.69 1.01
N PHE A 305 13.00 -17.64 1.35
CA PHE A 305 11.99 -18.18 0.44
C PHE A 305 10.96 -17.15 -0.04
N LEU A 306 10.49 -16.25 0.84
CA LEU A 306 9.56 -15.19 0.46
C LEU A 306 10.24 -14.15 -0.45
N GLN A 307 11.53 -13.89 -0.25
CA GLN A 307 12.31 -13.00 -1.10
C GLN A 307 12.50 -13.60 -2.51
N SER A 308 12.76 -14.91 -2.62
CA SER A 308 12.83 -15.59 -3.93
C SER A 308 11.45 -15.73 -4.60
N MET A 309 10.37 -16.00 -3.85
CA MET A 309 9.00 -16.01 -4.39
C MET A 309 8.53 -14.63 -4.88
N HIS A 310 8.92 -13.53 -4.22
CA HIS A 310 8.56 -12.18 -4.65
C HIS A 310 9.16 -11.83 -6.03
N ILE A 311 10.33 -12.41 -6.35
CA ILE A 311 10.93 -12.33 -7.68
C ILE A 311 10.06 -13.10 -8.68
N VAL A 312 9.70 -14.36 -8.37
CA VAL A 312 8.85 -15.22 -9.23
C VAL A 312 7.47 -14.62 -9.53
N ILE A 313 6.78 -14.04 -8.53
CA ILE A 313 5.42 -13.48 -8.71
C ILE A 313 5.42 -12.20 -9.55
N ASN A 314 6.47 -11.37 -9.46
CA ASN A 314 6.58 -10.18 -10.30
C ASN A 314 6.87 -10.52 -11.77
N ILE A 315 7.54 -11.64 -12.04
CA ILE A 315 7.85 -12.13 -13.40
C ILE A 315 6.62 -12.75 -14.06
N GLY A 316 5.76 -13.44 -13.30
CA GLY A 316 4.55 -14.08 -13.84
C GLY A 316 3.38 -13.15 -14.19
N ARG A 317 3.52 -11.84 -14.01
CA ARG A 317 2.44 -10.85 -14.18
C ARG A 317 2.73 -9.73 -15.18
N SER A 318 3.94 -9.69 -15.76
CA SER A 318 4.30 -8.84 -16.93
C SER A 318 4.12 -9.62 -18.22
#